data_AF-A0A1H2ARG9-F1
#
_entry.id   AF-A0A1H2ARG9-F1
#
_cell.length_a   1.000
_cell.length_b   1.000
_cell.length_c   1.000
_cell.angle_alpha   90.00
_cell.angle_beta   90.00
_cell.angle_gamma   90.00
#
_symmetry.space_group_name_H-M   'P 1'
#
loop_
_entity.id
_entity.type
_entity.pdbx_description
1 polymer ?
#
loop_
_entity_poly.entity_id
_entity_poly.type
_entity_poly.pdbx_seq_one_letter_code
_entity_poly.pdbx_strand_id
1 'polypeptide(L)'
;MNPVKVGICGLGTVGGGTFNVLQRNAEEIARRAGRGIEVAQIAMRTPKPQFQTTGIAITNDVFEVATNPEIDIVIELMGGYTVARELVLKAIENGKHVVTANKALIAVHGNEIFAKAREKGVIVAFEAAVAGGIPVIKAIREGLSANRINWVAGIINGTGNFILTEMREKGRTFEDVLAEAQALGYAEADPTFDVEGIDAAHKLTILASIAFGIPLQFDKAYTEGITKLTTADVNYAEALGYRIKHLGVARSTAAGIELRVHPTLIPADRLIANVNGVMNAVMVNGDAAGSTLFYGAGAGMEPTASSVIADLVDVVRAMTSDPENRVPHLAFQPDSLSAHPILPIEACESAYYLRIQAKDHPGVLAQVASILSERGINIESIMQKEVEEHDGLVPMILLTHRVVEQRINDAIAALEALAGVDGPVVRIRVEHLN
;
A
#
# COMPACT_ATOMS: atom_id res chain seq x y z
N MET A 1 -33.95 -3.41 19.26
CA MET A 1 -33.96 -2.89 17.87
C MET A 1 -33.86 -4.06 16.92
N ASN A 2 -34.49 -4.01 15.74
CA ASN A 2 -34.34 -5.08 14.74
C ASN A 2 -32.85 -5.25 14.34
N PRO A 3 -32.37 -6.47 14.06
CA PRO A 3 -31.03 -6.64 13.51
C PRO A 3 -30.86 -5.89 12.18
N VAL A 4 -29.64 -5.42 11.90
CA VAL A 4 -29.24 -4.96 10.57
C VAL A 4 -28.91 -6.18 9.73
N LYS A 5 -29.49 -6.27 8.53
CA LYS A 5 -29.29 -7.41 7.64
C LYS A 5 -28.20 -7.10 6.62
N VAL A 6 -27.24 -8.00 6.51
CA VAL A 6 -26.08 -7.84 5.62
C VAL A 6 -26.01 -8.96 4.58
N GLY A 7 -25.52 -8.61 3.40
CA GLY A 7 -25.30 -9.53 2.30
C GLY A 7 -23.82 -9.65 1.97
N ILE A 8 -23.27 -10.87 1.91
CA ILE A 8 -21.84 -11.09 1.60
C ILE A 8 -21.68 -11.50 0.13
N CYS A 9 -20.94 -10.71 -0.64
CA CYS A 9 -20.57 -11.01 -2.01
C CYS A 9 -19.13 -11.53 -2.05
N GLY A 10 -18.97 -12.84 -2.16
CA GLY A 10 -17.67 -13.52 -2.12
C GLY A 10 -17.39 -14.18 -0.78
N LEU A 11 -17.48 -15.52 -0.72
CA LEU A 11 -17.18 -16.35 0.46
C LEU A 11 -15.81 -17.03 0.34
N GLY A 12 -14.80 -16.28 -0.13
CA GLY A 12 -13.41 -16.73 -0.19
C GLY A 12 -12.74 -16.72 1.20
N THR A 13 -11.42 -16.58 1.24
CA THR A 13 -10.65 -16.49 2.49
C THR A 13 -11.18 -15.39 3.41
N VAL A 14 -11.28 -14.15 2.93
CA VAL A 14 -11.74 -13.01 3.74
C VAL A 14 -13.25 -13.08 4.04
N GLY A 15 -14.06 -13.48 3.06
CA GLY A 15 -15.51 -13.63 3.25
C GLY A 15 -15.87 -14.67 4.30
N GLY A 16 -15.21 -15.83 4.26
CA GLY A 16 -15.34 -16.86 5.27
C GLY A 16 -14.87 -16.41 6.66
N GLY A 17 -13.73 -15.71 6.73
CA GLY A 17 -13.27 -15.09 7.98
C GLY A 17 -14.29 -14.10 8.55
N THR A 18 -14.85 -13.23 7.70
CA THR A 18 -15.87 -12.25 8.09
C THR A 18 -17.11 -12.95 8.64
N PHE A 19 -17.61 -13.95 7.93
CA PHE A 19 -18.75 -14.76 8.35
C PHE A 19 -18.52 -15.41 9.73
N ASN A 20 -17.39 -16.09 9.90
CA ASN A 20 -17.06 -16.81 11.13
C ASN A 20 -16.88 -15.85 12.32
N VAL A 21 -16.18 -14.72 12.13
CA VAL A 21 -15.93 -13.76 13.21
C VAL A 21 -17.22 -13.04 13.62
N LEU A 22 -18.11 -12.70 12.67
CA LEU A 22 -19.43 -12.15 12.96
C LEU A 22 -20.24 -13.10 13.85
N GLN A 23 -20.26 -14.40 13.52
CA GLN A 23 -20.98 -15.40 14.31
C GLN A 23 -20.34 -15.62 15.68
N ARG A 24 -19.02 -15.79 15.73
CA ARG A 24 -18.24 -16.06 16.95
C ARG A 24 -18.35 -14.92 17.97
N ASN A 25 -18.33 -13.67 17.50
CA ASN A 25 -18.27 -12.48 18.36
C ASN A 25 -19.59 -11.67 18.35
N ALA A 26 -20.70 -12.28 17.94
CA ALA A 26 -21.98 -11.59 17.70
C ALA A 26 -22.44 -10.73 18.89
N GLU A 27 -22.29 -11.22 20.12
CA GLU A 27 -22.69 -10.49 21.33
C GLU A 27 -21.88 -9.20 21.53
N GLU A 28 -20.56 -9.27 21.46
CA GLU A 28 -19.68 -8.11 21.64
C GLU A 28 -19.85 -7.09 20.49
N ILE A 29 -20.00 -7.59 19.26
CA ILE A 29 -20.27 -6.75 18.08
C ILE A 29 -21.59 -6.01 18.26
N ALA A 30 -22.65 -6.69 18.68
CA ALA A 30 -23.95 -6.08 18.93
C ALA A 30 -23.90 -5.03 20.04
N ARG A 31 -23.11 -5.25 21.10
CA ARG A 31 -22.90 -4.26 22.18
C ARG A 31 -22.24 -2.98 21.67
N ARG A 32 -21.26 -3.09 20.76
CA ARG A 32 -20.58 -1.94 20.16
C ARG A 32 -21.41 -1.24 19.09
N ALA A 33 -22.12 -2.00 18.27
CA ALA A 33 -22.99 -1.50 17.21
C ALA A 33 -24.32 -0.93 17.73
N GLY A 34 -24.75 -1.33 18.92
CA GLY A 34 -26.04 -0.96 19.53
C GLY A 34 -27.23 -1.83 19.08
N ARG A 35 -27.00 -2.77 18.15
CA ARG A 35 -27.99 -3.74 17.66
C ARG A 35 -27.30 -4.94 16.99
N GLY A 36 -28.04 -6.03 16.84
CA GLY A 36 -27.53 -7.24 16.14
C GLY A 36 -27.23 -6.98 14.67
N ILE A 37 -26.30 -7.75 14.12
CA ILE A 37 -25.95 -7.77 12.68
C ILE A 37 -26.13 -9.22 12.21
N GLU A 38 -26.97 -9.43 11.19
CA GLU A 38 -27.36 -10.75 10.70
C GLU A 38 -26.98 -10.93 9.23
N VAL A 39 -26.28 -12.01 8.89
CA VAL A 39 -25.98 -12.36 7.50
C VAL A 39 -27.21 -13.02 6.88
N ALA A 40 -27.94 -12.28 6.06
CA ALA A 40 -29.21 -12.72 5.49
C ALA A 40 -29.05 -13.41 4.12
N GLN A 41 -28.02 -13.04 3.35
CA GLN A 41 -27.76 -13.62 2.04
C GLN A 41 -26.26 -13.67 1.73
N ILE A 42 -25.82 -14.73 1.05
CA ILE A 42 -24.44 -14.87 0.59
C ILE A 42 -24.43 -15.19 -0.91
N ALA A 43 -23.68 -14.41 -1.69
CA ALA A 43 -23.37 -14.73 -3.07
C ALA A 43 -22.00 -15.41 -3.17
N MET A 44 -21.98 -16.64 -3.72
CA MET A 44 -20.74 -17.38 -4.01
C MET A 44 -20.87 -18.22 -5.28
N ARG A 45 -19.79 -18.26 -6.08
CA ARG A 45 -19.74 -19.07 -7.32
C ARG A 45 -19.59 -20.56 -7.05
N THR A 46 -18.80 -20.91 -6.05
CA THR A 46 -18.47 -22.29 -5.71
C THR A 46 -18.85 -22.54 -4.25
N PRO A 47 -19.62 -23.61 -3.94
CA PRO A 47 -19.96 -23.98 -2.57
C PRO A 47 -18.72 -24.11 -1.68
N LYS A 48 -18.84 -23.67 -0.44
CA LYS A 48 -17.77 -23.71 0.58
C LYS A 48 -18.26 -24.48 1.81
N PRO A 49 -18.24 -25.82 1.79
CA PRO A 49 -18.83 -26.66 2.84
C PRO A 49 -18.18 -26.50 4.21
N GLN A 50 -16.97 -25.91 4.29
CA GLN A 50 -16.30 -25.61 5.54
C GLN A 50 -16.97 -24.49 6.36
N PHE A 51 -17.86 -23.69 5.76
CA PHE A 51 -18.59 -22.63 6.45
C PHE A 51 -20.03 -23.09 6.72
N GLN A 52 -20.46 -22.94 7.98
CA GLN A 52 -21.79 -23.37 8.43
C GLN A 52 -22.86 -22.35 8.02
N THR A 53 -23.27 -22.37 6.75
CA THR A 53 -24.26 -21.42 6.19
C THR A 53 -25.70 -21.94 6.24
N THR A 54 -26.01 -22.89 7.12
CA THR A 54 -27.34 -23.50 7.23
C THR A 54 -28.38 -22.42 7.60
N GLY A 55 -29.47 -22.35 6.83
CA GLY A 55 -30.54 -21.36 7.05
C GLY A 55 -30.29 -19.99 6.41
N ILE A 56 -29.16 -19.78 5.75
CA ILE A 56 -28.84 -18.53 5.04
C ILE A 56 -29.15 -18.69 3.56
N ALA A 57 -29.77 -17.68 2.95
CA ALA A 57 -30.04 -17.68 1.52
C ALA A 57 -28.73 -17.62 0.73
N ILE A 58 -28.51 -18.59 -0.17
CA ILE A 58 -27.32 -18.64 -1.02
C ILE A 58 -27.74 -18.37 -2.46
N THR A 59 -26.96 -17.53 -3.16
CA THR A 59 -27.10 -17.28 -4.59
C THR A 59 -25.75 -17.37 -5.30
N ASN A 60 -25.78 -17.60 -6.62
CA ASN A 60 -24.60 -17.49 -7.48
C ASN A 60 -24.52 -16.14 -8.22
N ASP A 61 -25.56 -15.32 -8.11
CA ASP A 61 -25.61 -13.97 -8.67
C ASP A 61 -25.44 -12.92 -7.57
N VAL A 62 -24.38 -12.13 -7.68
CA VAL A 62 -24.04 -11.08 -6.71
C VAL A 62 -25.03 -9.91 -6.79
N PHE A 63 -25.68 -9.70 -7.94
CA PHE A 63 -26.65 -8.62 -8.12
C PHE A 63 -27.97 -8.89 -7.39
N GLU A 64 -28.31 -10.16 -7.12
CA GLU A 64 -29.45 -10.50 -6.26
C GLU A 64 -29.24 -9.98 -4.83
N VAL A 65 -28.00 -9.99 -4.33
CA VAL A 65 -27.68 -9.41 -3.01
C VAL A 65 -27.86 -7.89 -3.03
N ALA A 66 -27.38 -7.23 -4.08
CA ALA A 66 -27.49 -5.77 -4.22
C ALA A 66 -28.92 -5.26 -4.48
N THR A 67 -29.85 -6.14 -4.87
CA THR A 67 -31.26 -5.78 -5.14
C THR A 67 -32.24 -6.34 -4.11
N ASN A 68 -31.81 -7.22 -3.21
CA ASN A 68 -32.66 -7.77 -2.16
C ASN A 68 -33.13 -6.67 -1.19
N PRO A 69 -34.45 -6.39 -1.06
CA PRO A 69 -34.97 -5.31 -0.23
C PRO A 69 -34.71 -5.50 1.27
N GLU A 70 -34.43 -6.73 1.70
CA GLU A 70 -34.12 -7.04 3.10
C GLU A 70 -32.68 -6.71 3.49
N ILE A 71 -31.77 -6.43 2.54
CA ILE A 71 -30.36 -6.17 2.82
C ILE A 71 -30.11 -4.67 3.02
N ASP A 72 -29.59 -4.30 4.18
CA ASP A 72 -29.18 -2.93 4.51
C ASP A 72 -27.76 -2.60 4.03
N ILE A 73 -26.85 -3.58 4.13
CA ILE A 73 -25.41 -3.43 3.85
C ILE A 73 -24.91 -4.57 2.96
N VAL A 74 -24.23 -4.21 1.87
CA VAL A 74 -23.51 -5.15 1.00
C VAL A 74 -22.03 -5.19 1.39
N ILE A 75 -21.52 -6.39 1.65
CA ILE A 75 -20.11 -6.66 1.95
C ILE A 75 -19.46 -7.22 0.68
N GLU A 76 -18.64 -6.44 -0.01
CA GLU A 76 -17.98 -6.82 -1.27
C GLU A 76 -16.57 -7.36 -1.01
N LEU A 77 -16.36 -8.65 -1.28
CA LEU A 77 -15.14 -9.40 -1.03
C LEU A 77 -14.78 -10.35 -2.20
N MET A 78 -15.11 -9.95 -3.42
CA MET A 78 -14.92 -10.78 -4.62
C MET A 78 -13.55 -10.61 -5.27
N GLY A 79 -12.94 -9.42 -5.11
CA GLY A 79 -11.76 -9.03 -5.87
C GLY A 79 -12.07 -8.67 -7.33
N GLY A 80 -11.05 -8.23 -8.08
CA GLY A 80 -11.21 -7.66 -9.43
C GLY A 80 -11.92 -6.31 -9.43
N TYR A 81 -12.08 -5.67 -10.59
CA TYR A 81 -12.66 -4.32 -10.69
C TYR A 81 -13.98 -4.26 -11.47
N THR A 82 -14.13 -5.00 -12.57
CA THR A 82 -15.30 -4.86 -13.46
C THR A 82 -16.63 -5.20 -12.77
N VAL A 83 -16.82 -6.47 -12.37
CA VAL A 83 -18.06 -6.92 -11.72
C VAL A 83 -18.22 -6.29 -10.34
N ALA A 84 -17.12 -6.05 -9.63
CA ALA A 84 -17.15 -5.41 -8.32
C ALA A 84 -17.66 -3.96 -8.41
N ARG A 85 -17.24 -3.19 -9.42
CA ARG A 85 -17.73 -1.83 -9.67
C ARG A 85 -19.23 -1.83 -9.95
N GLU A 86 -19.70 -2.68 -10.85
CA GLU A 86 -21.12 -2.79 -11.18
C GLU A 86 -21.96 -3.15 -9.95
N LEU A 87 -21.50 -4.12 -9.16
CA LEU A 87 -22.15 -4.53 -7.91
C LEU A 87 -22.25 -3.37 -6.92
N VAL A 88 -21.14 -2.67 -6.67
CA VAL A 88 -21.09 -1.56 -5.70
C VAL A 88 -22.00 -0.42 -6.13
N LEU A 89 -21.94 -0.01 -7.41
CA LEU A 89 -22.83 1.02 -7.93
C LEU A 89 -24.30 0.59 -7.88
N LYS A 90 -24.60 -0.68 -8.14
CA LYS A 90 -25.97 -1.22 -8.03
C LYS A 90 -26.47 -1.21 -6.59
N ALA A 91 -25.63 -1.58 -5.63
CA ALA A 91 -25.97 -1.54 -4.20
C ALA A 91 -26.29 -0.10 -3.77
N ILE A 92 -25.44 0.86 -4.17
CA ILE A 92 -25.65 2.29 -3.91
C ILE A 92 -26.95 2.77 -4.57
N GLU A 93 -27.21 2.43 -5.84
CA GLU A 93 -28.46 2.79 -6.53
C GLU A 93 -29.71 2.33 -5.74
N ASN A 94 -29.62 1.15 -5.12
CA ASN A 94 -30.67 0.56 -4.30
C ASN A 94 -30.67 1.05 -2.83
N GLY A 95 -29.91 2.09 -2.50
CA GLY A 95 -29.90 2.69 -1.17
C GLY A 95 -29.19 1.87 -0.10
N LYS A 96 -28.31 0.95 -0.50
CA LYS A 96 -27.57 0.08 0.43
C LYS A 96 -26.22 0.69 0.78
N HIS A 97 -25.79 0.54 2.03
CA HIS A 97 -24.41 0.82 2.40
C HIS A 97 -23.49 -0.28 1.85
N VAL A 98 -22.21 0.03 1.71
CA VAL A 98 -21.19 -0.88 1.18
C VAL A 98 -19.99 -0.93 2.10
N VAL A 99 -19.51 -2.14 2.40
CA VAL A 99 -18.20 -2.38 3.01
C VAL A 99 -17.38 -3.21 2.03
N THR A 100 -16.15 -2.78 1.69
CA THR A 100 -15.31 -3.49 0.72
C THR A 100 -13.86 -3.60 1.17
N ALA A 101 -13.20 -4.72 0.83
CA ALA A 101 -11.75 -4.89 0.98
C ALA A 101 -10.98 -4.65 -0.34
N ASN A 102 -11.64 -4.11 -1.36
CA ASN A 102 -11.14 -4.09 -2.72
C ASN A 102 -10.33 -2.82 -3.04
N LYS A 103 -9.05 -2.86 -2.71
CA LYS A 103 -8.09 -1.77 -2.96
C LYS A 103 -8.03 -1.28 -4.41
N ALA A 104 -8.08 -2.19 -5.39
CA ALA A 104 -7.98 -1.83 -6.79
C ALA A 104 -9.24 -1.09 -7.25
N LEU A 105 -10.42 -1.58 -6.84
CA LEU A 105 -11.68 -0.89 -7.11
C LEU A 105 -11.70 0.53 -6.54
N ILE A 106 -11.32 0.68 -5.25
CA ILE A 106 -11.31 2.00 -4.61
C ILE A 106 -10.26 2.91 -5.23
N ALA A 107 -9.02 2.44 -5.45
CA ALA A 107 -7.96 3.28 -6.01
C ALA A 107 -8.29 3.80 -7.43
N VAL A 108 -8.96 3.01 -8.26
CA VAL A 108 -9.26 3.35 -9.66
C VAL A 108 -10.62 4.03 -9.83
N HIS A 109 -11.65 3.55 -9.13
CA HIS A 109 -13.04 3.98 -9.33
C HIS A 109 -13.66 4.66 -8.11
N GLY A 110 -12.90 4.83 -7.01
CA GLY A 110 -13.41 5.38 -5.76
C GLY A 110 -14.01 6.77 -5.92
N ASN A 111 -13.45 7.66 -6.76
CA ASN A 111 -14.02 9.00 -6.99
C ASN A 111 -15.48 8.94 -7.48
N GLU A 112 -15.78 8.05 -8.42
CA GLU A 112 -17.16 7.82 -8.91
C GLU A 112 -18.04 7.20 -7.83
N ILE A 113 -17.53 6.16 -7.16
CA ILE A 113 -18.25 5.42 -6.13
C ILE A 113 -18.65 6.34 -4.97
N PHE A 114 -17.73 7.17 -4.48
CA PHE A 114 -17.98 8.09 -3.37
C PHE A 114 -18.93 9.22 -3.77
N ALA A 115 -18.85 9.72 -5.01
CA ALA A 115 -19.81 10.70 -5.52
C ALA A 115 -21.24 10.12 -5.54
N LYS A 116 -21.41 8.89 -6.05
CA LYS A 116 -22.72 8.21 -6.05
C LYS A 116 -23.23 7.86 -4.66
N ALA A 117 -22.33 7.46 -3.76
CA ALA A 117 -22.69 7.21 -2.37
C ALA A 117 -23.22 8.48 -1.68
N ARG A 118 -22.56 9.63 -1.91
CA ARG A 118 -23.01 10.95 -1.42
C ARG A 118 -24.36 11.33 -1.99
N GLU A 119 -24.55 11.24 -3.32
CA GLU A 119 -25.83 11.54 -3.98
C GLU A 119 -27.01 10.74 -3.37
N LYS A 120 -26.75 9.49 -2.98
CA LYS A 120 -27.76 8.62 -2.37
C LYS A 120 -27.89 8.76 -0.85
N GLY A 121 -26.89 9.34 -0.17
CA GLY A 121 -26.84 9.40 1.30
C GLY A 121 -26.45 8.09 1.98
N VAL A 122 -25.76 7.18 1.26
CA VAL A 122 -25.28 5.89 1.78
C VAL A 122 -23.79 5.95 2.10
N ILE A 123 -23.28 4.92 2.79
CA ILE A 123 -21.88 4.87 3.23
C ILE A 123 -21.14 3.82 2.42
N VAL A 124 -19.94 4.15 1.95
CA VAL A 124 -18.94 3.20 1.44
C VAL A 124 -17.74 3.21 2.39
N ALA A 125 -17.47 2.08 3.03
CA ALA A 125 -16.38 1.89 3.97
C ALA A 125 -15.38 0.86 3.43
N PHE A 126 -14.09 1.07 3.70
CA PHE A 126 -13.00 0.38 3.01
C PHE A 126 -11.70 0.26 3.83
N GLU A 127 -11.79 0.20 5.16
CA GLU A 127 -10.64 -0.03 6.06
C GLU A 127 -9.87 -1.29 5.64
N ALA A 128 -10.60 -2.37 5.35
CA ALA A 128 -10.02 -3.66 4.95
C ALA A 128 -9.26 -3.62 3.60
N ALA A 129 -9.39 -2.55 2.81
CA ALA A 129 -8.67 -2.40 1.55
C ALA A 129 -7.17 -2.12 1.77
N VAL A 130 -6.80 -1.51 2.90
CA VAL A 130 -5.42 -1.10 3.15
C VAL A 130 -4.91 -1.75 4.43
N ALA A 131 -3.74 -2.39 4.33
CA ALA A 131 -2.99 -2.93 5.47
C ALA A 131 -3.74 -3.96 6.35
N GLY A 132 -4.72 -4.68 5.79
CA GLY A 132 -5.30 -5.87 6.42
C GLY A 132 -6.00 -5.56 7.73
N GLY A 133 -5.44 -6.03 8.85
CA GLY A 133 -6.00 -5.82 10.19
C GLY A 133 -5.51 -4.54 10.89
N ILE A 134 -4.65 -3.76 10.25
CA ILE A 134 -4.13 -2.50 10.80
C ILE A 134 -5.17 -1.39 10.55
N PRO A 135 -5.71 -0.72 11.59
CA PRO A 135 -6.78 0.27 11.44
C PRO A 135 -6.26 1.65 10.97
N VAL A 136 -5.58 1.66 9.84
CA VAL A 136 -4.82 2.82 9.35
C VAL A 136 -5.71 3.90 8.75
N ILE A 137 -6.79 3.54 8.05
CA ILE A 137 -7.72 4.51 7.46
C ILE A 137 -8.39 5.28 8.59
N LYS A 138 -8.94 4.58 9.58
CA LYS A 138 -9.52 5.18 10.79
C LYS A 138 -8.48 6.00 11.57
N ALA A 139 -7.26 5.52 11.73
CA ALA A 139 -6.23 6.26 12.45
C ALA A 139 -5.93 7.61 11.79
N ILE A 140 -5.75 7.64 10.46
CA ILE A 140 -5.47 8.88 9.72
C ILE A 140 -6.72 9.78 9.69
N ARG A 141 -7.88 9.20 9.35
CA ARG A 141 -9.13 9.94 9.14
C ARG A 141 -9.72 10.53 10.41
N GLU A 142 -9.69 9.78 11.51
CA GLU A 142 -10.37 10.14 12.76
C GLU A 142 -9.35 10.46 13.86
N GLY A 143 -8.41 9.55 14.10
CA GLY A 143 -7.44 9.66 15.19
C GLY A 143 -6.44 10.82 15.02
N LEU A 144 -6.05 11.11 13.79
CA LEU A 144 -5.10 12.18 13.44
C LEU A 144 -5.78 13.42 12.85
N SER A 145 -7.11 13.54 12.98
CA SER A 145 -7.89 14.66 12.43
C SER A 145 -7.43 16.07 12.87
N ALA A 146 -6.72 16.18 14.00
CA ALA A 146 -6.13 17.43 14.49
C ALA A 146 -4.78 17.79 13.86
N ASN A 147 -4.24 16.95 12.96
CA ASN A 147 -2.89 17.09 12.42
C ASN A 147 -2.92 17.47 10.95
N ARG A 148 -1.98 18.31 10.53
CA ARG A 148 -1.54 18.36 9.15
C ARG A 148 -0.56 17.21 8.91
N ILE A 149 -0.93 16.28 8.05
CA ILE A 149 -0.04 15.18 7.67
C ILE A 149 1.04 15.70 6.72
N ASN A 150 2.31 15.49 7.07
CA ASN A 150 3.45 15.86 6.24
C ASN A 150 3.78 14.75 5.26
N TRP A 151 3.80 13.50 5.73
CA TRP A 151 4.06 12.33 4.89
C TRP A 151 3.51 11.04 5.51
N VAL A 152 3.30 10.05 4.65
CA VAL A 152 2.94 8.67 4.96
C VAL A 152 3.94 7.77 4.24
N ALA A 153 4.53 6.82 4.96
CA ALA A 153 5.42 5.81 4.40
C ALA A 153 4.98 4.42 4.87
N GLY A 154 4.91 3.44 3.97
CA GLY A 154 4.35 2.14 4.29
C GLY A 154 5.03 0.96 3.62
N ILE A 155 5.29 -0.08 4.41
CA ILE A 155 5.49 -1.45 3.93
C ILE A 155 4.10 -2.07 3.88
N ILE A 156 3.49 -2.03 2.70
CA ILE A 156 2.07 -2.33 2.51
C ILE A 156 1.83 -3.53 1.57
N ASN A 157 2.89 -4.21 1.14
CA ASN A 157 2.85 -5.46 0.41
C ASN A 157 3.66 -6.55 1.15
N GLY A 158 2.96 -7.56 1.68
CA GLY A 158 3.57 -8.61 2.50
C GLY A 158 4.48 -9.54 1.71
N THR A 159 4.13 -9.86 0.46
CA THR A 159 4.90 -10.72 -0.44
C THR A 159 6.27 -10.13 -0.74
N GLY A 160 6.32 -8.86 -1.18
CA GLY A 160 7.56 -8.15 -1.45
C GLY A 160 8.41 -7.97 -0.18
N ASN A 161 7.78 -7.71 0.98
CA ASN A 161 8.52 -7.61 2.24
C ASN A 161 9.12 -8.95 2.68
N PHE A 162 8.40 -10.06 2.48
CA PHE A 162 8.92 -11.39 2.72
C PHE A 162 10.13 -11.66 1.83
N ILE A 163 10.02 -11.40 0.52
CA ILE A 163 11.12 -11.62 -0.42
C ILE A 163 12.37 -10.84 0.00
N LEU A 164 12.25 -9.54 0.28
CA LEU A 164 13.38 -8.71 0.69
C LEU A 164 13.96 -9.11 2.05
N THR A 165 13.12 -9.62 2.96
CA THR A 165 13.59 -10.16 4.26
C THR A 165 14.44 -11.40 4.05
N GLU A 166 13.97 -12.33 3.22
CA GLU A 166 14.62 -13.61 2.97
C GLU A 166 15.90 -13.47 2.13
N MET A 167 15.91 -12.59 1.12
CA MET A 167 17.12 -12.26 0.36
C MET A 167 18.24 -11.77 1.28
N ARG A 168 17.89 -10.95 2.28
CA ARG A 168 18.83 -10.42 3.28
C ARG A 168 19.28 -11.47 4.29
N GLU A 169 18.34 -12.14 4.96
CA GLU A 169 18.68 -13.03 6.07
C GLU A 169 19.39 -14.31 5.60
N LYS A 170 19.06 -14.80 4.40
CA LYS A 170 19.61 -16.04 3.85
C LYS A 170 20.62 -15.82 2.72
N GLY A 171 20.84 -14.57 2.27
CA GLY A 171 21.76 -14.25 1.18
C GLY A 171 21.37 -14.86 -0.17
N ARG A 172 20.07 -15.05 -0.43
CA ARG A 172 19.54 -15.74 -1.62
C ARG A 172 19.12 -14.76 -2.71
N THR A 173 19.08 -15.25 -3.95
CA THR A 173 18.63 -14.46 -5.11
C THR A 173 17.12 -14.20 -5.06
N PHE A 174 16.67 -13.20 -5.82
CA PHE A 174 15.26 -12.87 -5.94
C PHE A 174 14.45 -14.07 -6.46
N GLU A 175 14.93 -14.76 -7.50
CA GLU A 175 14.24 -15.87 -8.15
C GLU A 175 14.03 -17.05 -7.20
N ASP A 176 15.06 -17.41 -6.44
CA ASP A 176 15.04 -18.50 -5.46
C ASP A 176 14.02 -18.25 -4.36
N VAL A 177 13.96 -17.01 -3.87
CA VAL A 177 13.05 -16.60 -2.80
C VAL A 177 11.62 -16.45 -3.31
N LEU A 178 11.42 -15.97 -4.54
CA LEU A 178 10.11 -15.91 -5.16
C LEU A 178 9.51 -17.32 -5.30
N ALA A 179 10.31 -18.30 -5.74
CA ALA A 179 9.87 -19.69 -5.82
C ALA A 179 9.46 -20.26 -4.45
N GLU A 180 10.20 -19.92 -3.38
CA GLU A 180 9.81 -20.28 -2.00
C GLU A 180 8.51 -19.59 -1.57
N ALA A 181 8.36 -18.29 -1.86
CA ALA A 181 7.15 -17.55 -1.54
C ALA A 181 5.91 -18.15 -2.23
N GLN A 182 6.04 -18.62 -3.48
CA GLN A 182 4.98 -19.33 -4.21
C GLN A 182 4.67 -20.69 -3.59
N ALA A 183 5.70 -21.46 -3.21
CA ALA A 183 5.52 -22.77 -2.57
C ALA A 183 4.84 -22.67 -1.20
N LEU A 184 5.12 -21.60 -0.45
CA LEU A 184 4.48 -21.31 0.85
C LEU A 184 3.09 -20.65 0.72
N GLY A 185 2.67 -20.30 -0.50
CA GLY A 185 1.40 -19.62 -0.77
C GLY A 185 1.38 -18.15 -0.35
N TYR A 186 2.54 -17.52 -0.17
CA TYR A 186 2.67 -16.08 0.04
C TYR A 186 2.61 -15.29 -1.27
N ALA A 187 3.03 -15.88 -2.39
CA ALA A 187 2.92 -15.30 -3.73
C ALA A 187 2.01 -16.17 -4.62
N GLU A 188 1.24 -15.52 -5.50
CA GLU A 188 0.45 -16.22 -6.53
C GLU A 188 1.34 -16.72 -7.68
N ALA A 189 0.77 -17.54 -8.56
CA ALA A 189 1.47 -18.04 -9.75
C ALA A 189 1.91 -16.90 -10.69
N ASP A 190 1.09 -15.87 -10.82
CA ASP A 190 1.45 -14.58 -11.41
C ASP A 190 1.60 -13.54 -10.28
N PRO A 191 2.84 -13.25 -9.82
CA PRO A 191 3.11 -12.35 -8.71
C PRO A 191 3.26 -10.89 -9.16
N THR A 192 2.95 -10.55 -10.42
CA THR A 192 3.23 -9.23 -11.03
C THR A 192 2.75 -8.07 -10.17
N PHE A 193 1.54 -8.18 -9.61
CA PHE A 193 0.97 -7.11 -8.78
C PHE A 193 1.78 -6.83 -7.50
N ASP A 194 2.41 -7.87 -6.94
CA ASP A 194 3.23 -7.76 -5.74
C ASP A 194 4.64 -7.27 -6.07
N VAL A 195 5.32 -7.93 -7.00
CA VAL A 195 6.75 -7.71 -7.25
C VAL A 195 7.03 -6.45 -8.06
N GLU A 196 6.06 -5.95 -8.84
CA GLU A 196 6.14 -4.67 -9.56
C GLU A 196 5.50 -3.50 -8.79
N GLY A 197 4.96 -3.76 -7.59
CA GLY A 197 4.49 -2.72 -6.67
C GLY A 197 3.10 -2.14 -6.94
N ILE A 198 2.33 -2.75 -7.83
CA ILE A 198 0.98 -2.31 -8.19
C ILE A 198 0.03 -2.42 -7.00
N ASP A 199 0.10 -3.50 -6.22
CA ASP A 199 -0.69 -3.67 -4.99
C ASP A 199 -0.39 -2.58 -3.94
N ALA A 200 0.90 -2.29 -3.74
CA ALA A 200 1.32 -1.21 -2.85
C ALA A 200 0.85 0.16 -3.36
N ALA A 201 0.84 0.38 -4.68
CA ALA A 201 0.40 1.65 -5.27
C ALA A 201 -1.12 1.88 -5.14
N HIS A 202 -1.94 0.84 -5.28
CA HIS A 202 -3.38 0.94 -4.98
C HIS A 202 -3.60 1.39 -3.53
N LYS A 203 -2.91 0.72 -2.58
CA LYS A 203 -3.01 1.03 -1.15
C LYS A 203 -2.49 2.43 -0.82
N LEU A 204 -1.37 2.82 -1.41
CA LEU A 204 -0.78 4.15 -1.20
C LEU A 204 -1.66 5.26 -1.76
N THR A 205 -2.31 5.06 -2.91
CA THR A 205 -3.24 6.03 -3.49
C THR A 205 -4.38 6.34 -2.54
N ILE A 206 -4.93 5.30 -1.89
CA ILE A 206 -5.96 5.44 -0.87
C ILE A 206 -5.43 6.21 0.35
N LEU A 207 -4.27 5.81 0.86
CA LEU A 207 -3.64 6.49 2.01
C LEU A 207 -3.36 7.97 1.74
N ALA A 208 -2.83 8.31 0.56
CA ALA A 208 -2.51 9.68 0.18
C ALA A 208 -3.78 10.55 0.07
N SER A 209 -4.85 9.99 -0.52
CA SER A 209 -6.13 10.67 -0.63
C SER A 209 -6.73 11.01 0.74
N ILE A 210 -6.70 10.06 1.68
CA ILE A 210 -7.17 10.27 3.06
C ILE A 210 -6.25 11.20 3.85
N ALA A 211 -4.94 11.12 3.66
CA ALA A 211 -3.96 11.91 4.42
C ALA A 211 -3.93 13.38 4.00
N PHE A 212 -4.08 13.67 2.70
CA PHE A 212 -3.89 15.01 2.15
C PHE A 212 -5.17 15.65 1.60
N GLY A 213 -6.28 14.93 1.64
CA GLY A 213 -7.56 15.42 1.12
C GLY A 213 -7.52 15.70 -0.36
N ILE A 214 -6.93 14.80 -1.15
CA ILE A 214 -6.87 14.90 -2.62
C ILE A 214 -7.75 13.82 -3.25
N PRO A 215 -8.20 13.98 -4.52
CA PRO A 215 -8.85 12.91 -5.26
C PRO A 215 -7.97 11.65 -5.38
N LEU A 216 -8.57 10.49 -5.61
CA LEU A 216 -7.83 9.27 -5.95
C LEU A 216 -7.26 9.41 -7.37
N GLN A 217 -5.95 9.27 -7.52
CA GLN A 217 -5.22 9.49 -8.78
C GLN A 217 -4.19 8.38 -9.02
N PHE A 218 -4.65 7.12 -9.02
CA PHE A 218 -3.79 5.94 -9.17
C PHE A 218 -2.96 5.96 -10.45
N ASP A 219 -3.51 6.49 -11.55
CA ASP A 219 -2.84 6.65 -12.84
C ASP A 219 -1.59 7.54 -12.79
N LYS A 220 -1.44 8.34 -11.73
CA LYS A 220 -0.28 9.21 -11.50
C LYS A 220 0.72 8.66 -10.49
N ALA A 221 0.44 7.51 -9.87
CA ALA A 221 1.36 6.90 -8.92
C ALA A 221 2.58 6.33 -9.67
N TYR A 222 3.78 6.70 -9.22
CA TYR A 222 5.00 6.06 -9.73
C TYR A 222 5.18 4.68 -9.09
N THR A 223 5.52 3.68 -9.89
CA THR A 223 5.77 2.30 -9.43
C THR A 223 7.06 1.75 -9.99
N GLU A 224 7.90 1.23 -9.10
CA GLU A 224 9.08 0.46 -9.42
C GLU A 224 9.11 -0.82 -8.56
N GLY A 225 9.33 -1.96 -9.20
CA GLY A 225 9.35 -3.27 -8.57
C GLY A 225 10.66 -3.61 -7.84
N ILE A 226 10.69 -4.82 -7.28
CA ILE A 226 11.86 -5.41 -6.61
C ILE A 226 12.63 -6.41 -7.50
N THR A 227 12.15 -6.69 -8.71
CA THR A 227 12.67 -7.73 -9.61
C THR A 227 14.11 -7.50 -10.09
N LYS A 228 14.60 -6.26 -10.05
CA LYS A 228 15.97 -5.91 -10.47
C LYS A 228 16.98 -5.92 -9.32
N LEU A 229 16.55 -6.16 -8.08
CA LEU A 229 17.45 -6.16 -6.93
C LEU A 229 18.31 -7.41 -6.91
N THR A 230 19.60 -7.22 -6.66
CA THR A 230 20.57 -8.31 -6.56
C THR A 230 21.00 -8.56 -5.11
N THR A 231 21.57 -9.73 -4.82
CA THR A 231 22.17 -10.03 -3.51
C THR A 231 23.28 -9.03 -3.16
N ALA A 232 24.05 -8.58 -4.15
CA ALA A 232 25.07 -7.57 -3.96
C ALA A 232 24.48 -6.21 -3.51
N ASP A 233 23.31 -5.80 -4.02
CA ASP A 233 22.64 -4.57 -3.54
C ASP A 233 22.26 -4.69 -2.07
N VAL A 234 21.72 -5.84 -1.67
CA VAL A 234 21.35 -6.12 -0.27
C VAL A 234 22.59 -6.10 0.64
N ASN A 235 23.68 -6.75 0.22
CA ASN A 235 24.92 -6.82 0.98
C ASN A 235 25.59 -5.45 1.14
N TYR A 236 25.61 -4.62 0.10
CA TYR A 236 26.19 -3.28 0.18
C TYR A 236 25.31 -2.33 1.00
N ALA A 237 23.99 -2.42 0.86
CA ALA A 237 23.07 -1.66 1.72
C ALA A 237 23.29 -2.00 3.20
N GLU A 238 23.46 -3.28 3.54
CA GLU A 238 23.74 -3.71 4.91
C GLU A 238 25.12 -3.22 5.42
N ALA A 239 26.15 -3.29 4.58
CA ALA A 239 27.47 -2.76 4.89
C ALA A 239 27.46 -1.23 5.15
N LEU A 240 26.52 -0.51 4.54
CA LEU A 240 26.31 0.92 4.74
C LEU A 240 25.39 1.24 5.93
N GLY A 241 24.85 0.24 6.64
CA GLY A 241 23.94 0.44 7.77
C GLY A 241 22.47 0.65 7.39
N TYR A 242 22.06 0.21 6.20
CA TYR A 242 20.71 0.35 5.67
C TYR A 242 20.02 -1.02 5.47
N ARG A 243 18.70 -0.99 5.39
CA ARG A 243 17.86 -2.11 4.94
C ARG A 243 17.13 -1.71 3.67
N ILE A 244 17.02 -2.62 2.71
CA ILE A 244 16.18 -2.42 1.52
C ILE A 244 14.75 -2.86 1.86
N LYS A 245 13.79 -1.97 1.64
CA LYS A 245 12.36 -2.24 1.77
C LYS A 245 11.62 -1.73 0.52
N HIS A 246 10.50 -2.36 0.19
CA HIS A 246 9.61 -1.86 -0.83
C HIS A 246 8.59 -0.94 -0.17
N LEU A 247 8.78 0.37 -0.33
CA LEU A 247 7.98 1.39 0.34
C LEU A 247 7.03 2.05 -0.62
N GLY A 248 5.78 2.23 -0.18
CA GLY A 248 4.94 3.31 -0.66
C GLY A 248 5.18 4.58 0.15
N VAL A 249 5.49 5.69 -0.52
CA VAL A 249 5.74 7.00 0.09
C VAL A 249 4.81 8.03 -0.53
N ALA A 250 4.02 8.67 0.31
CA ALA A 250 3.21 9.81 -0.05
C ALA A 250 3.64 11.01 0.80
N ARG A 251 3.99 12.14 0.17
CA ARG A 251 4.54 13.31 0.88
C ARG A 251 3.91 14.60 0.36
N SER A 252 3.49 15.46 1.27
CA SER A 252 3.06 16.82 0.93
C SER A 252 4.27 17.75 0.86
N THR A 253 4.40 18.44 -0.28
CA THR A 253 5.42 19.46 -0.51
C THR A 253 4.74 20.76 -0.95
N ALA A 254 5.49 21.87 -0.99
CA ALA A 254 4.98 23.12 -1.54
C ALA A 254 4.66 23.04 -3.05
N ALA A 255 5.32 22.14 -3.79
CA ALA A 255 5.12 21.97 -5.23
C ALA A 255 3.94 21.05 -5.58
N GLY A 256 3.60 20.12 -4.68
CA GLY A 256 2.58 19.10 -4.91
C GLY A 256 2.73 17.90 -3.98
N ILE A 257 2.03 16.83 -4.30
CA ILE A 257 2.04 15.56 -3.56
C ILE A 257 2.94 14.56 -4.28
N GLU A 258 3.95 14.02 -3.60
CA GLU A 258 4.67 12.85 -4.07
C GLU A 258 3.78 11.62 -3.86
N LEU A 259 3.69 10.73 -4.86
CA LEU A 259 2.94 9.48 -4.78
C LEU A 259 3.74 8.38 -5.49
N ARG A 260 4.57 7.66 -4.73
CA ARG A 260 5.59 6.78 -5.31
C ARG A 260 5.77 5.49 -4.53
N VAL A 261 5.98 4.39 -5.24
CA VAL A 261 6.26 3.06 -4.71
C VAL A 261 7.54 2.55 -5.35
N HIS A 262 8.55 2.21 -4.56
CA HIS A 262 9.83 1.72 -5.07
C HIS A 262 10.67 1.03 -3.98
N PRO A 263 11.69 0.24 -4.37
CA PRO A 263 12.77 -0.14 -3.47
C PRO A 263 13.42 1.08 -2.83
N THR A 264 13.64 1.02 -1.53
CA THR A 264 14.15 2.13 -0.74
C THR A 264 15.11 1.62 0.32
N LEU A 265 16.29 2.24 0.43
CA LEU A 265 17.17 2.10 1.57
C LEU A 265 16.62 2.92 2.74
N ILE A 266 16.47 2.26 3.88
CA ILE A 266 16.06 2.87 5.16
C ILE A 266 17.16 2.60 6.18
N PRO A 267 17.61 3.61 6.96
CA PRO A 267 18.57 3.38 8.03
C PRO A 267 18.11 2.24 8.96
N ALA A 268 19.02 1.34 9.31
CA ALA A 268 18.68 0.13 10.05
C ALA A 268 18.17 0.38 11.48
N ASP A 269 18.41 1.57 12.03
CA ASP A 269 17.92 2.01 13.33
C ASP A 269 16.43 2.39 13.34
N ARG A 270 15.79 2.51 12.17
CA ARG A 270 14.36 2.84 12.06
C ARG A 270 13.51 1.62 12.39
N LEU A 271 12.44 1.83 13.17
CA LEU A 271 11.48 0.76 13.48
C LEU A 271 10.92 0.10 12.21
N ILE A 272 10.52 0.90 11.21
CA ILE A 272 9.97 0.38 9.95
C ILE A 272 11.00 -0.43 9.13
N ALA A 273 12.30 -0.15 9.25
CA ALA A 273 13.35 -0.93 8.59
C ALA A 273 13.43 -2.39 9.10
N ASN A 274 12.93 -2.62 10.32
CA ASN A 274 12.95 -3.91 11.01
C ASN A 274 11.61 -4.67 10.94
N VAL A 275 10.66 -4.18 10.14
CA VAL A 275 9.39 -4.88 9.84
C VAL A 275 9.68 -5.98 8.82
N ASN A 276 9.75 -7.22 9.27
CA ASN A 276 10.22 -8.37 8.49
C ASN A 276 9.10 -9.37 8.17
N GLY A 277 9.39 -10.28 7.24
CA GLY A 277 8.47 -11.33 6.80
C GLY A 277 7.24 -10.76 6.10
N VAL A 278 6.07 -11.37 6.35
CA VAL A 278 4.80 -10.98 5.71
C VAL A 278 4.07 -9.82 6.42
N MET A 279 4.73 -9.18 7.39
CA MET A 279 4.13 -8.11 8.19
C MET A 279 4.12 -6.80 7.42
N ASN A 280 3.10 -5.97 7.71
CA ASN A 280 2.99 -4.63 7.18
C ASN A 280 3.21 -3.59 8.27
N ALA A 281 3.58 -2.39 7.84
CA ALA A 281 3.60 -1.22 8.70
C ALA A 281 3.29 0.04 7.92
N VAL A 282 2.60 0.99 8.56
CA VAL A 282 2.38 2.34 8.02
C VAL A 282 2.84 3.34 9.06
N MET A 283 3.78 4.21 8.66
CA MET A 283 4.29 5.31 9.44
C MET A 283 3.66 6.61 8.92
N VAL A 284 3.12 7.41 9.84
CA VAL A 284 2.44 8.67 9.53
C VAL A 284 3.08 9.78 10.35
N ASN A 285 3.53 10.83 9.68
CA ASN A 285 4.09 12.01 10.33
C ASN A 285 3.10 13.17 10.24
N GLY A 286 2.62 13.62 11.41
CA GLY A 286 1.82 14.83 11.57
C GLY A 286 2.63 15.95 12.22
N ASP A 287 2.24 17.20 11.94
CA ASP A 287 2.84 18.38 12.56
C ASP A 287 2.74 18.43 14.09
N ALA A 288 1.62 17.99 14.67
CA ALA A 288 1.40 18.00 16.12
C ALA A 288 1.77 16.67 16.81
N ALA A 289 1.37 15.53 16.23
CA ALA A 289 1.60 14.20 16.79
C ALA A 289 3.01 13.66 16.53
N GLY A 290 3.78 14.30 15.63
CA GLY A 290 5.03 13.75 15.13
C GLY A 290 4.81 12.44 14.39
N SER A 291 5.82 11.57 14.46
CA SER A 291 5.80 10.27 13.78
C SER A 291 5.10 9.20 14.62
N THR A 292 4.06 8.59 14.05
CA THR A 292 3.33 7.44 14.60
C THR A 292 3.50 6.23 13.68
N LEU A 293 3.52 5.02 14.26
CA LEU A 293 3.71 3.77 13.52
C LEU A 293 2.61 2.78 13.86
N PHE A 294 1.95 2.25 12.82
CA PHE A 294 0.95 1.19 12.92
C PHE A 294 1.53 -0.08 12.31
N TYR A 295 1.59 -1.17 13.08
CA TYR A 295 2.24 -2.43 12.69
C TYR A 295 1.32 -3.61 12.93
N GLY A 296 1.33 -4.58 12.02
CA GLY A 296 0.51 -5.77 12.13
C GLY A 296 0.45 -6.60 10.86
N ALA A 297 -0.45 -7.57 10.84
CA ALA A 297 -0.68 -8.40 9.67
C ALA A 297 -1.40 -7.60 8.57
N GLY A 298 -0.74 -7.46 7.43
CA GLY A 298 -1.23 -6.72 6.26
C GLY A 298 -2.23 -7.45 5.37
N ALA A 299 -2.41 -8.74 5.63
CA ALA A 299 -3.29 -9.65 4.91
C ALA A 299 -3.66 -10.82 5.82
N GLY A 300 -4.48 -11.74 5.31
CA GLY A 300 -4.90 -12.95 6.00
C GLY A 300 -6.38 -12.96 6.34
N MET A 301 -6.90 -14.17 6.60
CA MET A 301 -8.33 -14.42 6.81
C MET A 301 -8.94 -13.57 7.93
N GLU A 302 -8.49 -13.76 9.17
CA GLU A 302 -9.04 -13.04 10.32
C GLU A 302 -8.57 -11.57 10.41
N PRO A 303 -7.31 -11.21 10.09
CA PRO A 303 -6.90 -9.81 10.09
C PRO A 303 -7.75 -8.93 9.17
N THR A 304 -7.97 -9.34 7.92
CA THR A 304 -8.80 -8.55 7.00
C THR A 304 -10.27 -8.58 7.41
N ALA A 305 -10.79 -9.73 7.90
CA ALA A 305 -12.14 -9.82 8.44
C ALA A 305 -12.38 -8.87 9.62
N SER A 306 -11.38 -8.69 10.49
CA SER A 306 -11.43 -7.75 11.61
C SER A 306 -11.73 -6.34 11.15
N SER A 307 -11.06 -5.87 10.09
CA SER A 307 -11.29 -4.53 9.53
C SER A 307 -12.64 -4.41 8.82
N VAL A 308 -13.09 -5.46 8.11
CA VAL A 308 -14.44 -5.49 7.51
C VAL A 308 -15.50 -5.33 8.60
N ILE A 309 -15.34 -6.03 9.73
CA ILE A 309 -16.30 -5.97 10.84
C ILE A 309 -16.23 -4.63 11.57
N ALA A 310 -15.05 -4.03 11.70
CA ALA A 310 -14.91 -2.69 12.26
C ALA A 310 -15.70 -1.66 11.42
N ASP A 311 -15.56 -1.70 10.09
CA ASP A 311 -16.34 -0.88 9.16
C ASP A 311 -17.85 -1.15 9.28
N LEU A 312 -18.26 -2.42 9.39
CA LEU A 312 -19.67 -2.77 9.59
C LEU A 312 -20.24 -2.12 10.85
N VAL A 313 -19.52 -2.19 11.97
CA VAL A 313 -19.94 -1.58 13.24
C VAL A 313 -20.06 -0.06 13.08
N ASP A 314 -19.11 0.59 12.41
CA ASP A 314 -19.15 2.04 12.18
C ASP A 314 -20.32 2.44 11.28
N VAL A 315 -20.56 1.70 10.19
CA VAL A 315 -21.71 1.90 9.30
C VAL A 315 -23.01 1.76 10.09
N VAL A 316 -23.19 0.68 10.86
CA VAL A 316 -24.41 0.44 11.66
C VAL A 316 -24.67 1.57 12.65
N ARG A 317 -23.62 2.08 13.32
CA ARG A 317 -23.74 3.23 14.25
C ARG A 317 -24.13 4.51 13.52
N ALA A 318 -23.63 4.71 12.31
CA ALA A 318 -23.89 5.90 11.50
C ALA A 318 -25.23 5.85 10.75
N MET A 319 -25.88 4.69 10.59
CA MET A 319 -27.18 4.55 9.91
C MET A 319 -28.27 5.43 10.53
N THR A 320 -28.25 5.63 11.84
CA THR A 320 -29.21 6.48 12.56
C THR A 320 -28.77 7.94 12.65
N SER A 321 -27.54 8.25 12.22
CA SER A 321 -26.98 9.59 12.20
C SER A 321 -27.36 10.31 10.91
N ASP A 322 -27.55 11.63 11.01
CA ASP A 322 -27.79 12.52 9.88
C ASP A 322 -26.68 12.35 8.82
N PRO A 323 -27.03 12.01 7.55
CA PRO A 323 -26.05 11.83 6.48
C PRO A 323 -25.06 12.98 6.32
N GLU A 324 -25.49 14.22 6.53
CA GLU A 324 -24.65 15.42 6.36
C GLU A 324 -23.61 15.62 7.49
N ASN A 325 -23.78 14.92 8.61
CA ASN A 325 -22.92 15.03 9.80
C ASN A 325 -22.04 13.78 10.02
N ARG A 326 -21.93 12.90 9.02
CA ARG A 326 -21.07 11.72 9.08
C ARG A 326 -19.61 12.07 8.77
N VAL A 327 -18.70 11.20 9.21
CA VAL A 327 -17.29 11.29 8.81
C VAL A 327 -17.18 11.13 7.29
N PRO A 328 -16.56 12.06 6.54
CA PRO A 328 -16.43 11.95 5.10
C PRO A 328 -15.61 10.74 4.68
N HIS A 329 -15.93 10.14 3.52
CA HIS A 329 -15.24 8.93 3.01
C HIS A 329 -13.71 9.09 2.98
N LEU A 330 -13.24 10.22 2.46
CA LEU A 330 -11.83 10.55 2.28
C LEU A 330 -11.29 11.45 3.41
N ALA A 331 -11.89 11.44 4.60
CA ALA A 331 -11.61 12.35 5.74
C ALA A 331 -11.98 13.83 5.54
N PHE A 332 -11.92 14.31 4.30
CA PHE A 332 -12.22 15.69 3.94
C PHE A 332 -13.58 15.80 3.27
N GLN A 333 -14.23 16.94 3.48
CA GLN A 333 -15.44 17.27 2.74
C GLN A 333 -15.10 17.32 1.24
N PRO A 334 -15.94 16.74 0.34
CA PRO A 334 -15.62 16.70 -1.08
C PRO A 334 -15.40 18.09 -1.69
N ASP A 335 -16.11 19.10 -1.18
CA ASP A 335 -16.03 20.48 -1.63
C ASP A 335 -14.81 21.22 -1.03
N SER A 336 -14.00 20.53 -0.23
CA SER A 336 -12.77 21.01 0.42
C SER A 336 -11.55 20.15 0.06
N LEU A 337 -11.64 19.33 -0.98
CA LEU A 337 -10.48 18.61 -1.48
C LEU A 337 -9.44 19.58 -2.04
N SER A 338 -8.19 19.32 -1.70
CA SER A 338 -7.02 20.03 -2.18
C SER A 338 -6.80 19.77 -3.68
N ALA A 339 -6.50 20.84 -4.41
CA ALA A 339 -6.15 20.79 -5.83
C ALA A 339 -4.64 20.62 -6.09
N HIS A 340 -3.84 20.33 -5.05
CA HIS A 340 -2.40 20.13 -5.23
C HIS A 340 -2.15 18.96 -6.20
N PRO A 341 -1.28 19.14 -7.21
CA PRO A 341 -1.04 18.11 -8.21
C PRO A 341 -0.22 16.96 -7.61
N ILE A 342 -0.44 15.74 -8.11
CA ILE A 342 0.56 14.67 -7.97
C ILE A 342 1.76 15.03 -8.82
N LEU A 343 2.95 15.00 -8.22
CA LEU A 343 4.21 15.29 -8.89
C LEU A 343 4.64 14.10 -9.75
N PRO A 344 5.17 14.34 -10.97
CA PRO A 344 5.89 13.30 -11.70
C PRO A 344 7.15 12.91 -10.91
N ILE A 345 7.64 11.68 -11.10
CA ILE A 345 8.74 11.15 -10.30
C ILE A 345 10.02 11.99 -10.44
N GLU A 346 10.25 12.55 -11.63
CA GLU A 346 11.40 13.40 -11.97
C GLU A 346 11.44 14.69 -11.15
N ALA A 347 10.29 15.14 -10.64
CA ALA A 347 10.16 16.32 -9.78
C ALA A 347 10.20 16.00 -8.28
N CYS A 348 10.21 14.71 -7.89
CA CYS A 348 10.34 14.31 -6.49
C CYS A 348 11.78 14.51 -5.97
N GLU A 349 11.92 14.70 -4.66
CA GLU A 349 13.23 14.80 -4.01
C GLU A 349 13.52 13.59 -3.11
N SER A 350 14.62 12.89 -3.39
CA SER A 350 15.10 11.76 -2.60
C SER A 350 16.61 11.80 -2.46
N ALA A 351 17.17 11.10 -1.49
CA ALA A 351 18.58 10.68 -1.53
C ALA A 351 18.69 9.39 -2.37
N TYR A 352 19.90 9.07 -2.83
CA TYR A 352 20.12 7.93 -3.73
C TYR A 352 21.38 7.16 -3.39
N TYR A 353 21.23 5.83 -3.39
CA TYR A 353 22.27 4.85 -3.55
C TYR A 353 22.52 4.61 -5.03
N LEU A 354 23.77 4.73 -5.45
CA LEU A 354 24.24 4.40 -6.79
C LEU A 354 25.31 3.33 -6.69
N ARG A 355 25.15 2.24 -7.42
CA ARG A 355 26.19 1.24 -7.67
C ARG A 355 26.63 1.32 -9.12
N ILE A 356 27.91 1.63 -9.31
CA ILE A 356 28.54 1.87 -10.60
C ILE A 356 29.62 0.79 -10.77
N GLN A 357 29.56 0.02 -11.85
CA GLN A 357 30.67 -0.88 -12.20
C GLN A 357 31.72 -0.05 -12.93
N ALA A 358 32.85 0.19 -12.27
CA ALA A 358 33.91 1.04 -12.77
C ALA A 358 35.16 0.21 -13.08
N LYS A 359 35.87 0.52 -14.16
CA LYS A 359 37.18 -0.04 -14.43
C LYS A 359 38.17 0.39 -13.35
N ASP A 360 39.02 -0.53 -12.91
CA ASP A 360 40.05 -0.20 -11.92
C ASP A 360 41.22 0.57 -12.56
N HIS A 361 41.00 1.86 -12.80
CA HIS A 361 42.04 2.76 -13.26
C HIS A 361 42.00 4.11 -12.52
N PRO A 362 43.17 4.73 -12.29
CA PRO A 362 43.23 6.07 -11.73
C PRO A 362 42.38 7.06 -12.54
N GLY A 363 41.61 7.89 -11.82
CA GLY A 363 40.83 8.98 -12.41
C GLY A 363 39.34 8.73 -12.61
N VAL A 364 38.84 7.48 -12.61
CA VAL A 364 37.38 7.23 -12.75
C VAL A 364 36.60 7.91 -11.63
N LEU A 365 37.02 7.72 -10.38
CA LEU A 365 36.36 8.33 -9.22
C LEU A 365 36.31 9.86 -9.33
N ALA A 366 37.37 10.49 -9.84
CA ALA A 366 37.40 11.93 -10.04
C ALA A 366 36.40 12.38 -11.12
N GLN A 367 36.27 11.63 -12.22
CA GLN A 367 35.28 11.90 -13.27
C GLN A 367 33.85 11.74 -12.74
N VAL A 368 33.58 10.66 -12.00
CA VAL A 368 32.29 10.40 -11.35
C VAL A 368 31.92 11.55 -10.40
N ALA A 369 32.85 11.95 -9.53
CA ALA A 369 32.64 13.06 -8.60
C ALA A 369 32.41 14.40 -9.33
N SER A 370 33.14 14.67 -10.42
CA SER A 370 32.94 15.87 -11.25
C SER A 370 31.54 15.93 -11.84
N ILE A 371 31.08 14.82 -12.45
CA ILE A 371 29.74 14.72 -13.06
C ILE A 371 28.63 15.03 -12.04
N LEU A 372 28.75 14.48 -10.82
CA LEU A 372 27.80 14.72 -9.73
C LEU A 372 27.87 16.19 -9.25
N SER A 373 29.07 16.71 -9.04
CA SER A 373 29.28 18.08 -8.58
C SER A 373 28.77 19.12 -9.57
N GLU A 374 28.99 18.94 -10.88
CA GLU A 374 28.51 19.82 -11.95
C GLU A 374 26.98 19.91 -12.00
N ARG A 375 26.29 18.88 -11.51
CA ARG A 375 24.83 18.82 -11.39
C ARG A 375 24.32 19.22 -10.01
N GLY A 376 25.22 19.67 -9.13
CA GLY A 376 24.89 20.08 -7.76
C GLY A 376 24.41 18.93 -6.89
N ILE A 377 24.91 17.71 -7.12
CA ILE A 377 24.61 16.53 -6.31
C ILE A 377 25.72 16.34 -5.28
N ASN A 378 25.37 16.47 -4.00
CA ASN A 378 26.30 16.23 -2.90
C ASN A 378 26.40 14.73 -2.61
N ILE A 379 27.63 14.26 -2.39
CA ILE A 379 27.92 12.89 -1.99
C ILE A 379 28.02 12.84 -0.47
N GLU A 380 27.23 11.97 0.14
CA GLU A 380 27.25 11.70 1.59
C GLU A 380 28.37 10.70 1.94
N SER A 381 28.48 9.62 1.16
CA SER A 381 29.46 8.57 1.41
C SER A 381 29.88 7.87 0.12
N ILE A 382 31.09 7.32 0.14
CA ILE A 382 31.68 6.54 -0.94
C ILE A 382 32.24 5.26 -0.35
N MET A 383 31.95 4.13 -0.97
CA MET A 383 32.54 2.83 -0.64
C MET A 383 33.02 2.16 -1.92
N GLN A 384 34.29 1.75 -1.94
CA GLN A 384 34.89 0.95 -3.01
C GLN A 384 35.40 -0.34 -2.38
N LYS A 385 34.98 -1.50 -2.92
CA LYS A 385 35.40 -2.81 -2.42
C LYS A 385 36.26 -3.52 -3.47
N GLU A 386 37.58 -3.48 -3.29
CA GLU A 386 38.57 -4.11 -4.18
C GLU A 386 38.46 -5.65 -4.22
N VAL A 387 37.95 -6.27 -3.15
CA VAL A 387 37.90 -7.74 -3.01
C VAL A 387 36.88 -8.41 -3.96
N GLU A 388 36.09 -7.62 -4.68
CA GLU A 388 35.09 -8.08 -5.66
C GLU A 388 35.44 -7.65 -7.09
N GLU A 389 36.74 -7.53 -7.40
CA GLU A 389 37.20 -7.34 -8.79
C GLU A 389 36.83 -8.56 -9.64
N HIS A 390 35.96 -8.35 -10.63
CA HIS A 390 35.67 -9.35 -11.65
C HIS A 390 35.93 -8.72 -13.02
N ASP A 391 36.80 -9.34 -13.82
CA ASP A 391 37.14 -8.89 -15.17
C ASP A 391 37.69 -7.45 -15.24
N GLY A 392 38.38 -6.99 -14.20
CA GLY A 392 38.96 -5.64 -14.13
C GLY A 392 37.97 -4.54 -13.74
N LEU A 393 36.77 -4.90 -13.29
CA LEU A 393 35.73 -3.99 -12.81
C LEU A 393 35.64 -4.04 -11.28
N VAL A 394 35.55 -2.89 -10.66
CA VAL A 394 35.36 -2.70 -9.22
C VAL A 394 34.06 -1.94 -8.97
N PRO A 395 33.17 -2.44 -8.09
CA PRO A 395 31.95 -1.74 -7.74
C PRO A 395 32.24 -0.49 -6.90
N MET A 396 31.84 0.67 -7.43
CA MET A 396 31.84 1.95 -6.73
C MET A 396 30.43 2.24 -6.23
N ILE A 397 30.30 2.37 -4.91
CA ILE A 397 29.04 2.61 -4.22
C ILE A 397 29.02 4.04 -3.69
N LEU A 398 27.98 4.78 -4.02
CA LEU A 398 27.78 6.18 -3.61
C LEU A 398 26.45 6.34 -2.91
N LEU A 399 26.44 7.07 -1.80
CA LEU A 399 25.22 7.65 -1.23
C LEU A 399 25.23 9.15 -1.46
N THR A 400 24.10 9.70 -1.87
CA THR A 400 23.93 11.13 -2.15
C THR A 400 23.00 11.78 -1.13
N HIS A 401 23.16 13.08 -0.89
CA HIS A 401 22.12 13.86 -0.18
C HIS A 401 20.85 13.97 -1.03
N ARG A 402 19.77 14.46 -0.40
CA ARG A 402 18.51 14.72 -1.10
C ARG A 402 18.70 15.65 -2.29
N VAL A 403 18.17 15.23 -3.44
CA VAL A 403 18.21 15.97 -4.69
C VAL A 403 16.97 15.64 -5.53
N VAL A 404 16.57 16.56 -6.40
CA VAL A 404 15.50 16.35 -7.38
C VAL A 404 15.90 15.22 -8.33
N GLU A 405 15.00 14.27 -8.55
CA GLU A 405 15.28 13.04 -9.31
C GLU A 405 15.78 13.30 -10.72
N GLN A 406 15.26 14.32 -11.41
CA GLN A 406 15.74 14.68 -12.75
C GLN A 406 17.27 14.89 -12.79
N ARG A 407 17.86 15.49 -11.76
CA ARG A 407 19.31 15.71 -11.72
C ARG A 407 20.08 14.40 -11.61
N ILE A 408 19.52 13.42 -10.92
CA ILE A 408 20.08 12.06 -10.82
C ILE A 408 19.93 11.31 -12.13
N ASN A 409 18.80 11.47 -12.84
CA ASN A 409 18.64 10.94 -14.20
C ASN A 409 19.74 11.49 -15.13
N ASP A 410 19.92 12.82 -15.12
CA ASP A 410 20.93 13.49 -15.94
C ASP A 410 22.37 13.09 -15.55
N ALA A 411 22.60 12.77 -14.28
CA ALA A 411 23.88 12.27 -13.80
C ALA A 411 24.13 10.84 -14.24
N ILE A 412 23.16 9.93 -14.06
CA ILE A 412 23.26 8.53 -14.48
C ILE A 412 23.56 8.44 -15.98
N ALA A 413 22.84 9.19 -16.82
CA ALA A 413 23.09 9.19 -18.26
C ALA A 413 24.52 9.64 -18.62
N ALA A 414 25.09 10.58 -17.87
CA ALA A 414 26.47 11.02 -18.07
C ALA A 414 27.49 10.02 -17.52
N LEU A 415 27.19 9.35 -16.41
CA LEU A 415 28.04 8.31 -15.82
C LEU A 415 28.13 7.09 -16.75
N GLU A 416 27.00 6.64 -17.30
CA GLU A 416 26.93 5.52 -18.24
C GLU A 416 27.64 5.81 -19.58
N ALA A 417 27.87 7.08 -19.91
CA ALA A 417 28.64 7.49 -21.09
C ALA A 417 30.16 7.52 -20.86
N LEU A 418 30.65 7.33 -19.62
CA LEU A 418 32.08 7.29 -19.33
C LEU A 418 32.70 5.99 -19.83
N ALA A 419 33.84 6.10 -20.54
CA ALA A 419 34.60 4.93 -20.98
C ALA A 419 35.11 4.04 -19.83
N GLY A 420 35.19 4.61 -18.62
CA GLY A 420 35.58 3.92 -17.39
C GLY A 420 34.44 3.24 -16.64
N VAL A 421 33.19 3.36 -17.11
CA VAL A 421 32.00 2.73 -16.52
C VAL A 421 31.50 1.65 -17.46
N ASP A 422 31.14 0.49 -16.92
CA ASP A 422 30.61 -0.64 -17.67
C ASP A 422 29.18 -0.98 -17.25
N GLY A 423 28.28 -1.11 -18.22
CA GLY A 423 26.87 -1.43 -17.96
C GLY A 423 26.07 -0.31 -17.25
N PRO A 424 24.81 -0.62 -16.88
CA PRO A 424 23.90 0.37 -16.31
C PRO A 424 24.22 0.68 -14.84
N VAL A 425 24.01 1.94 -14.44
CA VAL A 425 24.13 2.35 -13.04
C VAL A 425 22.90 1.88 -12.27
N VAL A 426 23.12 1.09 -11.22
CA VAL A 426 22.02 0.66 -10.34
C VAL A 426 21.69 1.77 -9.37
N ARG A 427 20.43 2.18 -9.35
CA ARG A 427 19.90 3.22 -8.46
C ARG A 427 18.89 2.65 -7.51
N ILE A 428 19.01 2.97 -6.22
CA ILE A 428 17.97 2.73 -5.21
C ILE A 428 17.77 4.02 -4.43
N ARG A 429 16.52 4.44 -4.21
CA ARG A 429 16.21 5.65 -3.43
C ARG A 429 16.50 5.42 -1.95
N VAL A 430 16.79 6.48 -1.21
CA VAL A 430 17.10 6.45 0.22
C VAL A 430 16.12 7.37 0.95
N GLU A 431 15.48 6.85 1.99
CA GLU A 431 14.56 7.62 2.85
C GLU A 431 14.99 7.47 4.32
N HIS A 432 15.34 8.59 4.96
CA HIS A 432 15.71 8.59 6.38
C HIS A 432 14.49 8.53 7.31
N LEU A 433 13.31 8.96 6.84
CA LEU A 433 12.05 8.98 7.60
C LEU A 433 12.22 9.60 9.01
N ASN A 434 12.77 10.82 9.03
CA ASN A 434 12.96 11.65 10.22
C ASN A 434 11.70 12.44 10.59
#